data_AF-A0A1G3ARV8-F1
#
_entry.id   AF-A0A1G3ARV8-F1
#
_cell.length_a   1.000
_cell.length_b   1.000
_cell.length_c   1.000
_cell.angle_alpha   90.00
_cell.angle_beta   90.00
_cell.angle_gamma   90.00
#
_symmetry.space_group_name_H-M   'P 1'
#
loop_
_entity.id
_entity.type
_entity.pdbx_description
1 polymer ?
#
loop_
_entity_poly.entity_id
_entity_poly.type
_entity_poly.pdbx_seq_one_letter_code
_entity_poly.pdbx_strand_id
1 'polypeptide(L)'
;MSEKKRRKWTGSEKLRIVLTCLQRGVEVSEVCRREGINPAMYYAWKKKLLASASQIFDEKPKKQDAERERREREMSRMKDVIAEITAENLELKKRKSFCGRGLPSGCWTTAVFSA
;
A
#
# COMPACT_ATOMS: atom_id res chain seq x y z
N MET A 1 18.86 27.67 27.77
CA MET A 1 18.62 26.23 27.97
C MET A 1 18.86 25.53 26.64
N SER A 2 19.93 24.74 26.50
CA SER A 2 20.30 24.14 25.21
C SER A 2 19.46 22.90 24.94
N GLU A 3 18.68 22.90 23.85
CA GLU A 3 17.86 21.78 23.37
C GLU A 3 18.78 20.59 23.03
N LYS A 4 18.92 19.64 23.97
CA LYS A 4 19.75 18.45 23.79
C LYS A 4 19.06 17.53 22.79
N LYS A 5 19.35 17.72 21.50
CA LYS A 5 18.76 16.96 20.37
C LYS A 5 18.88 15.46 20.64
N ARG A 6 17.77 14.80 20.96
CA ARG A 6 17.74 13.37 21.27
C ARG A 6 18.24 12.59 20.06
N ARG A 7 19.28 11.77 20.26
CA ARG A 7 19.80 10.88 19.23
C ARG A 7 18.66 9.96 18.76
N LYS A 8 18.46 9.87 17.45
CA LYS A 8 17.50 8.94 16.83
C LYS A 8 18.28 7.74 16.32
N TRP A 9 17.84 6.54 16.68
CA TRP A 9 18.36 5.29 16.12
C TRP A 9 17.41 4.77 15.05
N THR A 10 17.97 4.44 13.89
CA THR A 10 17.27 3.74 12.81
C THR A 10 16.94 2.31 13.23
N GLY A 11 16.02 1.66 12.51
CA GLY A 11 15.67 0.26 12.77
C GLY A 11 16.88 -0.68 12.68
N SER A 12 17.71 -0.49 11.65
CA SER A 12 18.91 -1.28 11.41
C SER A 12 19.97 -1.12 12.51
N GLU A 13 20.14 0.10 13.04
CA GLU A 13 21.05 0.34 14.17
C GLU A 13 20.56 -0.35 15.45
N LYS A 14 19.26 -0.24 15.76
CA LYS A 14 18.68 -0.94 16.92
C LYS A 14 18.91 -2.44 16.83
N LEU A 15 18.71 -3.01 15.64
CA LEU A 15 18.93 -4.44 15.39
C LEU A 15 20.40 -4.81 15.62
N ARG A 16 21.34 -4.08 15.03
CA ARG A 16 22.79 -4.33 15.20
C ARG A 16 23.18 -4.36 16.67
N ILE A 17 22.74 -3.36 17.43
CA ILE A 17 23.08 -3.22 18.84
C ILE A 17 22.49 -4.36 19.67
N VAL A 18 21.23 -4.72 19.41
CA VAL A 18 20.59 -5.86 20.09
C VAL A 18 21.32 -7.18 19.79
N LEU A 19 21.74 -7.40 18.54
CA LEU A 19 22.48 -8.59 18.16
C LEU A 19 23.88 -8.65 18.80
N THR A 20 24.60 -7.53 18.86
CA THR A 20 25.90 -7.47 19.55
C THR A 20 25.77 -7.86 21.03
N CYS A 21 24.75 -7.34 21.74
CA CYS A 21 24.52 -7.68 23.14
C CYS A 21 24.02 -9.13 23.38
N LEU A 22 23.65 -9.87 22.34
CA LEU A 22 23.26 -11.28 22.43
C LEU A 22 24.46 -12.24 22.26
N GLN A 23 25.61 -11.73 21.81
CA GLN A 23 26.83 -12.54 21.69
C GLN A 23 27.36 -12.95 23.07
N ARG A 24 27.90 -14.16 23.16
CA ARG A 24 28.49 -14.67 24.41
C ARG A 24 29.71 -13.83 24.79
N GLY A 25 29.81 -13.47 26.07
CA GLY A 25 30.93 -12.70 26.61
C GLY A 25 30.82 -11.18 26.44
N VAL A 26 29.73 -10.67 25.87
CA VAL A 26 29.50 -9.22 25.74
C VAL A 26 28.68 -8.70 26.91
N GLU A 27 29.21 -7.71 27.63
CA GLU A 27 28.47 -7.05 28.70
C GLU A 27 27.52 -5.98 28.14
N VAL A 28 26.23 -6.10 28.43
CA VAL A 28 25.20 -5.14 27.99
C VAL A 28 25.52 -3.71 28.43
N SER A 29 26.08 -3.54 29.64
CA SER A 29 26.40 -2.23 30.19
C SER A 29 27.50 -1.51 29.40
N GLU A 30 28.47 -2.26 28.86
CA GLU A 30 29.58 -1.75 28.06
C GLU A 30 29.08 -1.29 26.69
N VAL A 31 28.27 -2.12 26.03
CA VAL A 31 27.68 -1.76 24.73
C VAL A 31 26.75 -0.56 24.87
N CYS A 32 25.92 -0.50 25.92
CA CYS A 32 25.07 0.66 26.19
C CYS A 32 25.89 1.95 26.38
N ARG A 33 27.04 1.89 27.07
CA ARG A 33 27.95 3.03 27.23
C ARG A 33 28.58 3.45 25.90
N ARG A 34 29.10 2.51 25.11
CA ARG A 34 29.73 2.77 23.81
C ARG A 34 28.76 3.40 22.81
N GLU A 35 27.55 2.87 22.74
CA GLU A 35 26.53 3.32 21.79
C GLU A 35 25.71 4.53 22.29
N GLY A 36 25.90 4.92 23.55
CA GLY A 36 25.18 6.04 24.18
C GLY A 36 23.69 5.75 24.41
N ILE A 37 23.35 4.51 24.75
CA ILE A 37 21.97 4.03 24.95
C ILE A 37 21.73 3.75 26.42
N ASN A 38 20.53 4.11 26.91
CA ASN A 38 20.08 3.70 28.24
C ASN A 38 19.77 2.18 28.25
N PRO A 39 20.28 1.40 29.21
CA PRO A 39 19.98 -0.04 29.35
C PRO A 39 18.48 -0.37 29.27
N ALA A 40 17.60 0.48 29.83
CA ALA A 40 16.15 0.29 29.75
C ALA A 40 15.62 0.29 28.30
N MET A 41 16.18 1.14 27.42
CA MET A 41 15.83 1.15 26.00
C MET A 41 16.28 -0.13 25.30
N TYR A 42 17.48 -0.62 25.61
CA TYR A 42 17.97 -1.89 25.08
C TYR A 42 17.05 -3.05 25.43
N TYR A 43 16.68 -3.20 26.71
CA TYR A 43 15.79 -4.29 27.13
C TYR A 43 14.40 -4.18 26.49
N ALA A 44 13.88 -2.97 26.30
CA ALA A 44 12.65 -2.74 25.56
C ALA A 44 12.76 -3.19 24.09
N TRP A 45 13.88 -2.92 23.41
CA TRP A 45 14.12 -3.35 22.03
C TRP A 45 14.32 -4.86 21.93
N LYS A 46 15.10 -5.46 22.85
CA LYS A 46 15.29 -6.91 22.93
C LYS A 46 13.96 -7.63 23.10
N LYS A 47 13.10 -7.17 24.02
CA LYS A 47 11.77 -7.74 24.24
C LYS A 47 10.91 -7.68 22.98
N LYS A 48 10.90 -6.54 22.28
CA LYS A 48 10.16 -6.39 21.02
C LYS A 48 10.68 -7.32 19.93
N LEU A 49 12.00 -7.46 19.82
CA LEU A 49 12.62 -8.35 18.84
C LEU A 49 12.24 -9.81 19.10
N LEU A 50 12.39 -10.29 20.34
CA LEU A 50 12.06 -11.68 20.68
C LEU A 50 10.57 -12.00 20.52
N ALA A 51 9.69 -11.07 20.92
CA ALA A 51 8.25 -11.23 20.73
C ALA A 51 7.90 -11.33 19.23
N SER A 52 8.47 -10.47 18.40
CA SER A 52 8.21 -10.48 16.96
C SER A 52 8.89 -11.65 16.26
N ALA A 53 10.04 -12.12 16.75
CA ALA A 53 10.79 -13.22 16.15
C ALA A 53 9.98 -14.52 16.18
N SER A 54 9.32 -14.83 17.31
CA SER A 54 8.41 -15.99 17.38
C SER A 54 7.31 -15.95 16.32
N GLN A 55 6.72 -14.77 16.11
CA GLN A 55 5.67 -14.55 15.12
C GLN A 55 6.14 -14.67 13.66
N ILE A 56 7.45 -14.62 13.40
CA ILE A 56 8.00 -14.86 12.05
C ILE A 56 8.00 -16.36 11.74
N PHE A 57 8.26 -17.19 12.75
CA PHE A 57 8.27 -18.66 12.61
C PHE A 57 6.87 -19.26 12.73
N ASP A 58 5.96 -18.60 13.43
CA ASP A 58 4.54 -18.94 13.39
C ASP A 58 3.96 -18.50 12.03
N GLU A 59 3.80 -19.44 11.09
CA GLU A 59 3.16 -19.24 9.77
C GLU A 59 1.65 -18.94 9.90
N LYS A 60 1.28 -17.91 10.66
CA LYS A 60 -0.10 -17.42 10.70
C LYS A 60 -0.24 -16.32 9.66
N PRO A 61 -1.29 -16.36 8.81
CA PRO A 61 -1.57 -15.25 7.91
C PRO A 61 -1.70 -13.98 8.74
N LYS A 62 -0.86 -12.98 8.47
CA LYS A 62 -0.91 -11.74 9.25
C LYS A 62 -2.27 -11.11 8.99
N LYS A 63 -2.92 -10.60 10.03
CA LYS A 63 -4.18 -9.85 9.90
C LYS A 63 -4.09 -8.73 8.84
N GLN A 64 -2.90 -8.17 8.65
CA GLN A 64 -2.62 -7.18 7.60
C GLN A 64 -2.70 -7.76 6.18
N ASP A 65 -2.34 -9.03 5.98
CA ASP A 65 -2.40 -9.70 4.68
C ASP A 65 -3.86 -10.00 4.31
N ALA A 66 -4.67 -10.47 5.26
CA ALA A 66 -6.11 -10.66 5.06
C ALA A 66 -6.84 -9.34 4.76
N GLU A 67 -6.50 -8.26 5.49
CA GLU A 67 -7.07 -6.93 5.25
C GLU A 67 -6.60 -6.33 3.90
N ARG A 68 -5.34 -6.60 3.51
CA ARG A 68 -4.80 -6.23 2.20
C ARG A 68 -5.56 -6.95 1.09
N GLU A 69 -5.73 -8.25 1.20
CA GLU A 69 -6.44 -9.06 0.21
C GLU A 69 -7.90 -8.59 0.08
N ARG A 70 -8.57 -8.31 1.20
CA ARG A 70 -9.91 -7.71 1.19
C ARG A 70 -9.94 -6.39 0.43
N ARG A 71 -9.00 -5.50 0.71
CA ARG A 71 -8.90 -4.19 0.03
C ARG A 71 -8.65 -4.36 -1.47
N GLU A 72 -7.82 -5.33 -1.86
CA GLU A 72 -7.54 -5.65 -3.25
C GLU A 72 -8.78 -6.18 -3.99
N ARG A 73 -9.58 -7.03 -3.33
CA ARG A 73 -10.87 -7.51 -3.87
C ARG A 73 -11.88 -6.37 -4.05
N GLU A 74 -12.00 -5.49 -3.05
CA GLU A 74 -12.87 -4.31 -3.13
C GLU A 74 -12.41 -3.36 -4.26
N MET A 75 -11.11 -3.17 -4.41
CA MET A 75 -10.54 -2.36 -5.49
C MET A 75 -10.80 -3.00 -6.87
N SER A 76 -10.68 -4.32 -7.00
CA SER A 76 -11.00 -5.03 -8.25
C SER A 76 -12.47 -4.84 -8.60
N ARG A 77 -13.38 -5.09 -7.66
CA ARG A 77 -14.82 -4.92 -7.87
C ARG A 77 -15.17 -3.50 -8.32
N MET A 78 -14.57 -2.49 -7.70
CA MET A 78 -14.83 -1.10 -8.08
C MET A 78 -14.30 -0.79 -9.48
N LYS A 79 -13.14 -1.33 -9.86
CA LYS A 79 -12.58 -1.18 -11.22
C LYS A 79 -13.48 -1.81 -12.28
N ASP A 80 -14.07 -2.97 -11.99
CA ASP A 80 -14.99 -3.66 -12.91
C ASP A 80 -16.25 -2.82 -13.15
N VAL A 81 -16.86 -2.30 -12.08
CA VAL A 81 -18.03 -1.40 -12.16
C VAL A 81 -17.69 -0.12 -12.93
N ILE A 82 -16.51 0.47 -12.71
CA ILE A 82 -16.05 1.64 -13.46
C ILE A 82 -15.92 1.30 -14.94
N ALA A 83 -15.34 0.15 -15.29
CA ALA A 83 -15.17 -0.26 -16.68
C ALA A 83 -16.52 -0.43 -17.39
N GLU A 84 -17.50 -1.06 -16.72
CA GLU A 84 -18.87 -1.24 -17.23
C GLU A 84 -19.56 0.12 -17.46
N ILE A 85 -19.59 0.99 -16.45
CA ILE A 85 -20.18 2.34 -16.57
C ILE A 85 -19.45 3.17 -17.62
N THR A 86 -18.13 3.01 -17.76
CA THR A 86 -17.35 3.74 -18.77
C THR A 86 -17.70 3.26 -20.17
N ALA A 87 -17.88 1.94 -20.37
CA ALA A 87 -18.32 1.37 -21.64
C ALA A 87 -19.69 1.90 -22.04
N GLU A 88 -20.68 1.86 -21.12
CA GLU A 88 -22.01 2.40 -21.36
C GLU A 88 -21.98 3.90 -21.71
N ASN A 89 -21.19 4.69 -20.97
CA ASN A 89 -21.04 6.11 -21.23
C ASN A 89 -20.42 6.39 -22.61
N LEU A 90 -19.46 5.58 -23.05
CA LEU A 90 -18.87 5.69 -24.38
C LEU A 90 -19.91 5.38 -25.46
N GLU A 91 -20.75 4.36 -25.26
CA GLU A 91 -21.84 4.03 -26.19
C GLU A 91 -22.91 5.13 -26.26
N LEU A 92 -23.33 5.66 -25.11
CA LEU A 92 -24.27 6.76 -25.05
C LEU A 92 -23.71 8.02 -25.72
N LYS A 93 -22.42 8.32 -25.52
CA LYS A 93 -21.74 9.41 -26.24
C LYS A 93 -21.71 9.17 -27.74
N LYS A 94 -21.41 7.95 -28.20
CA LYS A 94 -21.48 7.60 -29.63
C LYS A 94 -22.89 7.82 -30.18
N ARG A 95 -23.93 7.32 -29.50
CA ARG A 95 -25.34 7.50 -29.90
C ARG A 95 -25.76 8.97 -29.95
N LYS A 96 -25.46 9.75 -28.90
CA LYS A 96 -25.76 11.19 -28.85
C LYS A 96 -24.96 11.98 -29.88
N SER A 97 -23.70 11.63 -30.12
CA SER A 97 -22.88 12.26 -31.16
C SER A 97 -23.35 11.90 -32.58
N PHE A 98 -23.94 10.72 -32.76
CA PHE A 98 -24.53 10.29 -34.03
C PHE A 98 -25.89 10.94 -34.30
N CYS A 99 -26.69 11.23 -33.26
CA CYS A 99 -27.94 12.00 -33.44
C CYS A 99 -27.73 13.53 -33.47
N GLY A 100 -26.63 14.03 -32.89
CA GLY A 100 -26.26 15.45 -32.89
C GLY A 100 -25.49 15.93 -34.12
N ARG A 101 -25.00 15.03 -34.97
CA ARG A 101 -24.57 15.37 -36.34
C ARG A 101 -25.76 15.15 -37.25
N GLY A 102 -26.48 16.24 -37.51
CA GLY A 102 -27.72 16.24 -38.28
C GLY A 102 -27.63 15.39 -39.54
N LEU A 103 -28.72 14.65 -39.81
CA LEU A 103 -29.00 14.24 -41.18
C LEU A 103 -28.87 15.49 -42.06
N PRO A 104 -28.12 15.43 -43.18
CA PRO A 104 -28.34 16.39 -44.24
C PRO A 104 -29.79 16.20 -44.67
N SER A 105 -30.62 17.20 -44.38
CA SER A 105 -31.90 17.40 -45.04
C SER A 105 -31.62 17.43 -46.56
N GLY A 106 -31.95 16.36 -47.26
CA GLY A 106 -31.89 16.31 -48.71
C GLY A 106 -31.27 15.04 -49.26
N CYS A 107 -32.09 13.99 -49.39
CA CYS A 107 -32.08 13.02 -50.50
C CYS A 107 -33.16 11.95 -50.26
N TRP A 108 -34.43 12.35 -50.41
CA TRP A 108 -35.51 11.43 -50.78
C TRP A 108 -35.90 11.74 -52.23
N THR A 109 -34.94 11.70 -53.13
CA THR A 109 -35.20 11.54 -54.56
C THR A 109 -34.67 10.18 -54.92
N THR A 110 -35.55 9.19 -54.99
CA THR A 110 -35.80 8.36 -56.19
C THR A 110 -36.80 7.27 -55.81
N ALA A 111 -38.09 7.51 -56.08
CA ALA A 111 -39.05 6.45 -56.41
C ALA A 111 -40.44 7.01 -56.79
N VAL A 112 -40.54 7.93 -57.76
CA VAL A 112 -41.74 8.05 -58.64
C VAL A 112 -41.29 8.75 -59.93
N PHE A 113 -40.87 7.98 -60.94
CA PHE A 113 -41.18 8.16 -62.38
C PHE A 113 -40.35 7.16 -63.22
N SER A 114 -40.99 6.07 -63.66
CA SER A 114 -40.76 5.45 -64.97
C SER A 114 -41.83 4.40 -65.26
N ALA A 115 -42.44 4.56 -66.44
CA ALA A 115 -43.42 3.72 -67.15
C ALA A 115 -44.88 3.81 -66.68
#